data_AF-A0A5N4B7L0-F1
#
_entry.id   AF-A0A5N4B7L0-F1
#
_cell.length_a   1.000
_cell.length_b   1.000
_cell.length_c   1.000
_cell.angle_alpha   90.00
_cell.angle_beta   90.00
_cell.angle_gamma   90.00
#
_symmetry.space_group_name_H-M   'P 1'
#
loop_
_entity.id
_entity.type
_entity.pdbx_description
1 polymer ?
#
loop_
_entity_poly.entity_id
_entity_poly.type
_entity_poly.pdbx_seq_one_letter_code
_entity_poly.pdbx_strand_id
1 'polypeptide(L)'
;MELSFNIDGIPLFKSSNIQLWPILGMVHNFKIKSPFAIAIFCGTTKPKPLSKFLHDFIQELALLQQNGFLYNGIDYQVKTRCFICDAPARAFLKCIKSHGGYSSCEKCTDPGKYLGPGRVILENVNAELRTDESFRLQKDSDHHKEEITPLLQLNIGLVTSFPIDYMHNVCLGVTRKIINCWISGKYKTRLSFRQIANLSERMLKTKHCIPIEINRKPRSLNELARFKATEFLGARAGYHLFK
;
A
#
# COMPACT_ATOMS: atom_id res chain seq x y z
N MET A 1 -0.80 -16.28 18.00
CA MET A 1 -1.76 -15.27 17.51
C MET A 1 -1.05 -14.33 16.55
N GLU A 2 -1.57 -14.17 15.33
CA GLU A 2 -0.99 -13.24 14.34
C GLU A 2 -1.85 -11.99 14.19
N LEU A 3 -1.20 -10.83 14.23
CA LEU A 3 -1.80 -9.51 14.07
C LEU A 3 -1.30 -8.81 12.81
N SER A 4 -2.20 -8.20 12.05
CA SER A 4 -1.83 -7.17 11.07
C SER A 4 -2.33 -5.81 11.51
N PHE A 5 -1.59 -4.77 11.16
CA PHE A 5 -1.94 -3.40 11.49
C PHE A 5 -2.19 -2.56 10.24
N ASN A 6 -3.12 -1.61 10.31
CA ASN A 6 -3.31 -0.57 9.31
C ASN A 6 -3.25 0.79 10.02
N ILE A 7 -2.45 1.69 9.47
CA ILE A 7 -2.29 3.06 9.97
C ILE A 7 -2.22 3.98 8.76
N ASP A 8 -3.36 4.54 8.38
CA ASP A 8 -3.50 5.44 7.24
C ASP A 8 -4.24 6.72 7.65
N GLY A 9 -3.97 7.83 6.96
CA GLY A 9 -4.68 9.08 7.17
C GLY A 9 -6.03 9.10 6.45
N ILE A 10 -7.11 9.43 7.16
CA ILE A 10 -8.47 9.50 6.62
C ILE A 10 -9.00 10.93 6.79
N PRO A 11 -9.30 11.67 5.71
CA PRO A 11 -9.91 12.99 5.84
C PRO A 11 -11.35 12.85 6.38
N LEU A 12 -11.69 13.63 7.40
CA LEU A 12 -13.04 13.60 7.99
C LEU A 12 -14.04 14.44 7.20
N PHE A 13 -13.59 15.57 6.69
CA PHE A 13 -14.43 16.51 5.95
C PHE A 13 -13.76 16.88 4.63
N LYS A 14 -14.58 17.22 3.63
CA LYS A 14 -14.08 17.71 2.34
C LYS A 14 -13.66 19.18 2.41
N SER A 15 -14.21 19.93 3.35
CA SER A 15 -14.05 21.39 3.52
C SER A 15 -13.08 21.78 4.64
N SER A 16 -12.49 20.80 5.34
CA SER A 16 -11.55 21.03 6.43
C SER A 16 -10.35 20.08 6.32
N ASN A 17 -9.20 20.53 6.81
CA ASN A 17 -7.98 19.72 6.86
C ASN A 17 -7.97 18.72 8.03
N ILE A 18 -9.07 18.60 8.78
CA ILE A 18 -9.19 17.61 9.85
C ILE A 18 -9.11 16.20 9.26
N GLN A 19 -8.21 15.40 9.83
CA GLN A 19 -7.92 14.03 9.45
C GLN A 19 -7.83 13.14 10.69
N LEU A 20 -8.29 11.90 10.55
CA LEU A 20 -8.04 10.83 11.50
C LEU A 20 -6.82 10.02 11.08
N TRP A 21 -6.08 9.55 12.08
CA TRP A 21 -5.02 8.55 11.93
C TRP A 21 -5.32 7.43 12.93
N PRO A 22 -6.19 6.47 12.56
CA PRO A 22 -6.42 5.30 13.38
C PRO A 22 -5.25 4.32 13.29
N ILE A 23 -4.97 3.66 14.41
CA ILE A 23 -4.22 2.41 14.45
C ILE A 23 -5.25 1.30 14.52
N LEU A 24 -5.39 0.55 13.44
CA LEU A 24 -6.32 -0.58 13.35
C LEU A 24 -5.54 -1.89 13.46
N GLY A 25 -6.08 -2.84 14.23
CA GLY A 25 -5.57 -4.20 14.35
C GLY A 25 -6.52 -5.21 13.71
N MET A 26 -6.00 -6.36 13.30
CA MET A 26 -6.80 -7.50 12.86
C MET A 26 -6.11 -8.80 13.25
N VAL A 27 -6.86 -9.72 13.86
CA VAL A 27 -6.36 -11.04 14.26
C VAL A 27 -6.65 -12.07 13.17
N HIS A 28 -5.63 -12.79 12.70
CA HIS A 28 -5.78 -13.72 11.56
C HIS A 28 -6.15 -15.14 11.95
N ASN A 29 -5.83 -15.56 13.17
CA ASN A 29 -5.91 -16.96 13.60
C ASN A 29 -7.27 -17.32 14.23
N PHE A 30 -8.28 -16.46 14.08
CA PHE A 30 -9.64 -16.68 14.57
C PHE A 30 -10.63 -16.76 13.40
N LYS A 31 -11.76 -17.44 13.62
CA LYS A 31 -12.81 -17.61 12.60
C LYS A 31 -13.43 -16.29 12.16
N ILE A 32 -13.58 -15.34 13.09
CA ILE A 32 -14.10 -14.00 12.82
C ILE A 32 -12.91 -13.07 12.61
N LYS A 33 -12.78 -12.57 11.39
CA LYS A 33 -11.73 -11.61 10.99
C LYS A 33 -12.36 -10.25 10.78
N SER A 34 -12.40 -9.45 11.83
CA SER A 34 -12.85 -8.06 11.77
C SER A 34 -11.72 -7.14 12.24
N PRO A 35 -11.39 -6.08 11.49
CA PRO A 35 -10.54 -5.02 12.01
C PRO A 35 -11.15 -4.39 13.27
N PHE A 36 -10.31 -4.00 14.22
CA PHE A 36 -10.70 -3.26 15.42
C PHE A 36 -9.78 -2.06 15.62
N ALA A 37 -10.30 -1.01 16.26
CA ALA A 37 -9.50 0.16 16.59
C ALA A 37 -8.65 -0.10 17.84
N ILE A 38 -7.37 0.25 17.77
CA ILE A 38 -6.42 0.23 18.88
C ILE A 38 -6.27 1.65 19.44
N ALA A 39 -6.01 2.61 18.56
CA ALA A 39 -5.90 4.02 18.90
C ALA A 39 -6.43 4.89 17.77
N ILE A 40 -6.85 6.12 18.07
CA ILE A 40 -7.29 7.09 17.06
C ILE A 40 -6.71 8.46 17.40
N PHE A 41 -5.92 9.00 16.49
CA PHE A 41 -5.55 10.41 16.52
C PHE A 41 -6.49 11.23 15.64
N CYS A 42 -6.87 12.43 16.10
CA CYS A 42 -7.64 13.40 15.34
C CYS A 42 -6.91 14.75 15.36
N GLY A 43 -6.66 15.33 14.20
CA GLY A 43 -6.01 16.62 14.10
C GLY A 43 -6.08 17.20 12.70
N THR A 44 -5.56 18.42 12.52
CA THR A 44 -5.49 19.09 11.20
C THR A 44 -4.26 18.68 10.39
N THR A 45 -3.31 17.99 11.02
CA THR A 45 -2.07 17.53 10.39
C THR A 45 -1.82 16.05 10.73
N LYS A 46 -0.81 15.45 10.10
CA LYS A 46 -0.34 14.12 10.49
C LYS A 46 0.15 14.15 11.95
N PRO A 47 0.01 13.06 12.73
CA PRO A 47 0.47 13.00 14.11
C PRO A 47 1.96 13.37 14.19
N LYS A 48 2.29 14.36 15.01
CA LYS A 48 3.67 14.78 15.24
C LYS A 48 3.87 15.11 16.73
N PRO A 49 4.98 14.67 17.34
CA PRO A 49 6.01 13.77 16.79
C PRO A 49 5.48 12.33 16.60
N LEU A 50 6.03 11.60 15.63
CA LEU A 50 5.60 10.21 15.34
C LEU A 50 5.85 9.29 16.54
N SER A 51 6.95 9.52 17.26
CA SER A 51 7.30 8.80 18.48
C SER A 51 6.23 8.85 19.56
N LYS A 52 5.60 10.01 19.80
CA LYS A 52 4.49 10.14 20.76
C LYS A 52 3.23 9.44 20.29
N PHE A 53 2.92 9.56 18.99
CA PHE A 53 1.73 8.92 18.42
C PHE A 53 1.77 7.39 18.52
N LEU A 54 2.95 6.79 18.37
CA LEU A 54 3.12 5.33 18.41
C LEU A 54 3.58 4.79 19.77
N HIS A 55 3.78 5.65 20.78
CA HIS A 55 4.45 5.26 22.04
C HIS A 55 3.74 4.11 22.75
N ASP A 56 2.48 4.33 23.15
CA ASP A 56 1.69 3.35 23.91
C ASP A 56 1.49 2.06 23.10
N PHE A 57 1.20 2.22 21.80
CA PHE A 57 1.06 1.10 20.86
C PHE A 57 2.33 0.22 20.79
N ILE A 58 3.51 0.84 20.68
CA ILE A 58 4.78 0.12 20.58
C ILE A 58 5.11 -0.57 21.91
N GLN A 59 4.92 0.11 23.04
CA GLN A 59 5.20 -0.47 24.35
C GLN A 59 4.36 -1.71 24.62
N GLU A 60 3.04 -1.61 24.43
CA GLU A 60 2.14 -2.74 24.63
C GLU A 60 2.42 -3.87 23.65
N LEU A 61 2.63 -3.56 22.37
CA LEU A 61 2.91 -4.58 21.37
C LEU A 61 4.25 -5.28 21.63
N ALA A 62 5.29 -4.56 22.07
CA ALA A 62 6.57 -5.16 22.42
C ALA A 62 6.42 -6.13 23.60
N LEU A 63 5.69 -5.74 24.64
CA LEU A 63 5.41 -6.59 25.80
C LEU A 63 4.67 -7.87 25.38
N LEU A 64 3.64 -7.73 24.54
CA LEU A 64 2.85 -8.85 24.02
C LEU A 64 3.68 -9.76 23.09
N GLN A 65 4.58 -9.18 22.29
CA GLN A 65 5.48 -9.95 21.43
C GLN A 65 6.54 -10.72 22.21
N GLN A 66 6.99 -10.19 23.35
CA GLN A 66 8.00 -10.82 24.19
C GLN A 66 7.38 -11.90 25.09
N ASN A 67 6.28 -11.57 25.76
CA ASN A 67 5.74 -12.40 26.85
C ASN A 67 4.50 -13.18 26.45
N GLY A 68 3.82 -12.80 25.37
CA GLY A 68 2.47 -13.30 25.08
C GLY A 68 1.47 -12.87 26.16
N PHE A 69 0.37 -13.61 26.29
CA PHE A 69 -0.61 -13.45 27.36
C PHE A 69 -1.36 -14.75 27.64
N LEU A 70 -1.81 -14.95 28.88
CA LEU A 70 -2.64 -16.07 29.29
C LEU A 70 -4.13 -15.72 29.15
N TYR A 71 -4.89 -16.56 28.47
CA TYR A 71 -6.34 -16.40 28.37
C TYR A 71 -7.04 -17.77 28.37
N ASN A 72 -8.00 -17.97 29.28
CA ASN A 72 -8.70 -19.25 29.48
C ASN A 72 -7.75 -20.45 29.65
N GLY A 73 -6.64 -20.27 30.37
CA GLY A 73 -5.64 -21.32 30.59
C GLY A 73 -4.76 -21.64 29.37
N ILE A 74 -4.87 -20.88 28.28
CA ILE A 74 -4.07 -21.04 27.06
C ILE A 74 -3.12 -19.85 26.93
N ASP A 75 -1.83 -20.13 26.74
CA ASP A 75 -0.82 -19.12 26.45
C ASP A 75 -0.83 -18.74 24.97
N TYR A 76 -1.01 -17.45 24.71
CA TYR A 76 -1.04 -16.89 23.36
C TYR A 76 0.23 -16.08 23.09
N GLN A 77 1.11 -16.62 22.25
CA GLN A 77 2.22 -15.85 21.70
C GLN A 77 1.71 -14.86 20.65
N VAL A 78 2.06 -13.58 20.77
CA VAL A 78 1.69 -12.55 19.77
C VAL A 78 2.80 -12.39 18.74
N LYS A 79 2.43 -12.39 17.46
CA LYS A 79 3.33 -12.13 16.33
C LYS A 79 2.73 -11.07 15.41
N THR A 80 3.56 -10.14 14.97
CA THR A 80 3.17 -9.17 13.94
C THR A 80 3.39 -9.77 12.57
N ARG A 81 2.31 -9.87 11.79
CA ARG A 81 2.31 -10.39 10.43
C ARG A 81 2.72 -9.31 9.43
N CYS A 82 2.09 -8.15 9.47
CA CYS A 82 2.40 -7.04 8.56
C CYS A 82 1.74 -5.71 8.97
N PHE A 83 2.25 -4.63 8.39
CA PHE A 83 1.64 -3.30 8.37
C PHE A 83 1.14 -3.01 6.95
N ILE A 84 -0.18 -2.98 6.79
CA ILE A 84 -0.87 -2.75 5.53
C ILE A 84 -1.20 -1.26 5.47
N CYS A 85 -0.40 -0.49 4.73
CA CYS A 85 -0.58 0.96 4.61
C CYS A 85 -0.35 1.41 3.16
N ASP A 86 -0.86 2.57 2.79
CA ASP A 86 -0.57 3.20 1.51
C ASP A 86 0.88 3.74 1.44
N ALA A 87 1.36 4.13 0.25
CA ALA A 87 2.75 4.57 0.10
C ALA A 87 3.09 5.83 0.93
N PRO A 88 2.24 6.88 0.98
CA PRO A 88 2.44 8.02 1.87
C PRO A 88 2.51 7.66 3.36
N ALA A 89 1.68 6.74 3.84
CA ALA A 89 1.66 6.30 5.22
C ALA A 89 2.86 5.41 5.56
N ARG A 90 3.25 4.47 4.68
CA ARG A 90 4.50 3.71 4.84
C ARG A 90 5.71 4.63 4.96
N ALA A 91 5.82 5.63 4.09
CA ALA A 91 6.92 6.58 4.13
C ALA A 91 6.95 7.44 5.41
N PHE A 92 5.77 7.73 5.96
CA PHE A 92 5.63 8.41 7.25
C PHE A 92 6.06 7.51 8.41
N LEU A 93 5.48 6.32 8.52
CA LEU A 93 5.74 5.36 9.60
C LEU A 93 7.20 4.91 9.64
N LYS A 94 7.82 4.69 8.47
CA LYS A 94 9.20 4.23 8.33
C LYS A 94 10.22 5.38 8.36
N CYS A 95 9.77 6.63 8.39
CA CYS A 95 10.61 7.83 8.28
C CYS A 95 11.56 7.78 7.06
N ILE A 96 11.01 7.52 5.87
CA ILE A 96 11.78 7.44 4.61
C ILE A 96 11.31 8.47 3.58
N LYS A 97 12.10 8.67 2.52
CA LYS A 97 11.70 9.47 1.35
C LYS A 97 10.40 8.90 0.76
N SER A 98 9.47 9.79 0.43
CA SER A 98 8.17 9.41 -0.17
C SER A 98 8.37 8.85 -1.58
N HIS A 99 7.40 8.08 -2.07
CA HIS A 99 7.37 7.40 -3.38
C HIS A 99 7.68 8.26 -4.63
N GLY A 100 7.66 9.59 -4.51
CA GLY A 100 8.05 10.51 -5.59
C GLY A 100 9.49 11.03 -5.51
N GLY A 101 10.27 10.63 -4.50
CA GLY A 101 11.64 11.05 -4.30
C GLY A 101 12.65 10.24 -5.11
N TYR A 102 13.87 10.77 -5.24
CA TYR A 102 14.99 10.13 -5.93
C TYR A 102 15.30 8.74 -5.37
N SER A 103 15.60 8.63 -4.06
CA SER A 103 15.89 7.35 -3.38
C SER A 103 14.66 6.78 -2.66
N SER A 104 13.53 6.66 -3.37
CA SER A 104 12.22 6.37 -2.77
C SER A 104 11.79 4.91 -2.77
N CYS A 105 12.43 4.05 -3.57
CA CYS A 105 12.07 2.64 -3.58
C CYS A 105 12.21 2.05 -2.18
N GLU A 106 11.27 1.23 -1.74
CA GLU A 106 11.33 0.62 -0.40
C GLU A 106 12.01 -0.76 -0.40
N LYS A 107 12.26 -1.31 -1.60
CA LYS A 107 12.69 -2.70 -1.80
C LYS A 107 14.10 -2.82 -2.39
N CYS A 108 14.58 -1.84 -3.15
CA CYS A 108 15.92 -1.85 -3.73
C CYS A 108 16.58 -0.47 -3.73
N THR A 109 17.90 -0.45 -3.73
CA THR A 109 18.72 0.77 -3.64
C THR A 109 18.80 1.58 -4.94
N ASP A 110 17.98 1.26 -5.95
CA ASP A 110 18.02 1.96 -7.24
C ASP A 110 17.79 3.47 -7.05
N PRO A 111 18.77 4.32 -7.41
CA PRO A 111 18.54 5.75 -7.46
C PRO A 111 17.59 6.06 -8.62
N GLY A 112 16.47 6.71 -8.32
CA GLY A 112 15.52 7.10 -9.34
C GLY A 112 16.08 8.15 -10.29
N LYS A 113 15.57 8.22 -11.52
CA LYS A 113 15.92 9.25 -12.50
C LYS A 113 14.73 10.15 -12.76
N TYR A 114 14.98 11.45 -12.87
CA TYR A 114 13.94 12.40 -13.24
C TYR A 114 13.66 12.33 -14.74
N LEU A 115 12.40 12.10 -15.10
CA LEU A 115 11.92 12.11 -16.47
C LEU A 115 10.95 13.28 -16.66
N GLY A 116 11.49 14.44 -17.02
CA GLY A 116 10.73 15.69 -17.12
C GLY A 116 10.25 16.20 -15.75
N PRO A 117 9.30 17.14 -15.72
CA PRO A 117 8.84 17.74 -14.48
C PRO A 117 8.03 16.76 -13.63
N GLY A 118 8.49 16.51 -12.40
CA GLY A 118 7.72 15.83 -11.36
C GLY A 118 7.57 14.32 -11.49
N ARG A 119 8.36 13.65 -12.34
CA ARG A 119 8.33 12.18 -12.47
C ARG A 119 9.69 11.57 -12.18
N VAL A 120 9.75 10.69 -11.19
CA VAL A 120 10.90 9.81 -10.94
C VAL A 120 10.60 8.42 -11.50
N ILE A 121 11.57 7.82 -12.17
CA ILE A 121 11.50 6.44 -12.68
C ILE A 121 12.66 5.63 -12.10
N LEU A 122 12.42 4.35 -11.87
CA LEU A 122 13.43 3.36 -11.48
C LEU A 122 13.71 2.51 -12.71
N GLU A 123 14.96 2.42 -13.13
CA GLU A 123 15.35 1.73 -14.37
C GLU A 123 16.17 0.48 -14.09
N ASN A 124 16.84 0.40 -12.93
CA ASN A 124 17.72 -0.70 -12.63
C ASN A 124 16.92 -1.90 -12.09
N VAL A 125 16.80 -2.92 -12.93
CA VAL A 125 16.15 -4.19 -12.58
C VAL A 125 17.01 -5.10 -11.70
N ASN A 126 18.32 -4.82 -11.59
CA ASN A 126 19.31 -5.60 -10.83
C ASN A 126 19.87 -4.82 -9.64
N ALA A 127 19.17 -3.78 -9.19
CA ALA A 127 19.59 -3.02 -8.01
C ALA A 127 19.61 -3.91 -6.76
N GLU A 128 20.55 -3.63 -5.86
CA GLU A 128 20.67 -4.35 -4.60
C GLU A 128 19.37 -4.24 -3.79
N LEU A 129 18.90 -5.37 -3.26
CA LEU A 129 17.69 -5.41 -2.45
C LEU A 129 17.99 -4.89 -1.04
N ARG A 130 17.09 -4.06 -0.51
CA ARG A 130 17.15 -3.70 0.91
C ARG A 130 16.75 -4.89 1.75
N THR A 131 17.46 -5.09 2.86
CA THR A 131 17.15 -6.10 3.86
C THR A 131 16.65 -5.44 5.14
N ASP A 132 16.01 -6.21 6.02
CA ASP A 132 15.59 -5.70 7.32
C ASP A 132 16.80 -5.22 8.15
N GLU A 133 17.93 -5.90 8.01
CA GLU A 133 19.21 -5.52 8.64
C GLU A 133 19.75 -4.21 8.05
N SER A 134 19.81 -4.08 6.71
CA SER A 134 20.32 -2.85 6.08
C SER A 134 19.47 -1.63 6.45
N PHE A 135 18.15 -1.81 6.58
CA PHE A 135 17.23 -0.78 7.03
C PHE A 135 17.44 -0.44 8.51
N ARG A 136 17.56 -1.44 9.39
CA ARG A 136 17.78 -1.23 10.84
C ARG A 136 19.08 -0.48 11.12
N LEU A 137 20.14 -0.78 10.36
CA LEU A 137 21.44 -0.11 10.44
C LEU A 137 21.48 1.25 9.72
N GLN A 138 20.39 1.63 9.04
CA GLN A 138 20.29 2.84 8.23
C GLN A 138 21.45 3.02 7.23
N LYS A 139 21.83 1.94 6.53
CA LYS A 139 22.96 1.96 5.58
C LYS A 139 22.77 2.95 4.42
N ASP A 140 21.53 3.26 4.06
CA ASP A 140 21.18 4.13 2.93
C ASP A 140 20.66 5.48 3.45
N SER A 141 21.58 6.38 3.78
CA SER A 141 21.26 7.72 4.32
C SER A 141 20.38 8.54 3.38
N ASP A 142 20.45 8.27 2.07
CA ASP A 142 19.63 8.91 1.07
C ASP A 142 18.19 8.40 1.08
N HIS A 143 17.93 7.18 1.53
CA HIS A 143 16.56 6.67 1.64
C HIS A 143 15.87 7.15 2.93
N HIS A 144 16.63 7.23 4.02
CA HIS A 144 16.13 7.60 5.34
C HIS A 144 15.96 9.12 5.48
N LYS A 145 15.05 9.52 6.36
CA LYS A 145 14.96 10.91 6.85
C LYS A 145 15.77 11.04 8.15
N GLU A 146 15.99 12.28 8.56
CA GLU A 146 16.70 12.60 9.82
C GLU A 146 16.05 11.93 11.05
N GLU A 147 14.72 11.84 11.08
CA GLU A 147 14.00 11.16 12.17
C GLU A 147 14.11 9.65 12.04
N ILE A 148 14.48 8.98 13.12
CA ILE A 148 14.49 7.51 13.21
C ILE A 148 13.09 7.03 13.57
N THR A 149 12.58 6.05 12.82
CA THR A 149 11.27 5.47 13.13
C THR A 149 11.24 4.76 14.49
N PRO A 150 10.25 5.03 15.35
CA PRO A 150 10.12 4.35 16.64
C PRO A 150 9.79 2.86 16.47
N LEU A 151 9.31 2.43 15.30
CA LEU A 151 8.99 1.02 15.02
C LEU A 151 10.22 0.09 15.09
N LEU A 152 11.44 0.62 15.08
CA LEU A 152 12.66 -0.17 15.30
C LEU A 152 12.73 -0.81 16.69
N GLN A 153 11.96 -0.30 17.67
CA GLN A 153 11.84 -0.90 19.00
C GLN A 153 11.12 -2.26 18.97
N LEU A 154 10.31 -2.51 17.94
CA LEU A 154 9.67 -3.79 17.74
C LEU A 154 10.62 -4.78 17.06
N ASN A 155 10.47 -6.06 17.39
CA ASN A 155 11.19 -7.14 16.72
C ASN A 155 10.51 -7.53 15.40
N ILE A 156 10.47 -6.59 14.46
CA ILE A 156 9.86 -6.75 13.13
C ILE A 156 10.83 -6.31 12.03
N GLY A 157 10.68 -6.91 10.86
CA GLY A 157 11.39 -6.47 9.66
C GLY A 157 10.67 -5.32 8.97
N LEU A 158 11.28 -4.12 8.90
CA LEU A 158 10.65 -2.94 8.29
C LEU A 158 10.66 -2.93 6.75
N VAL A 159 11.41 -3.84 6.12
CA VAL A 159 11.32 -4.12 4.69
C VAL A 159 10.31 -5.23 4.43
N THR A 160 10.37 -6.33 5.17
CA THR A 160 9.55 -7.54 4.93
C THR A 160 8.11 -7.41 5.43
N SER A 161 7.89 -6.75 6.58
CA SER A 161 6.57 -6.63 7.21
C SER A 161 5.69 -5.55 6.57
N PHE A 162 6.22 -4.78 5.62
CA PHE A 162 5.49 -3.74 4.89
C PHE A 162 5.28 -4.18 3.43
N PRO A 163 4.15 -4.86 3.12
CA PRO A 163 3.79 -5.20 1.76
C PRO A 163 3.50 -3.95 0.94
N ILE A 164 3.84 -4.01 -0.36
CA ILE A 164 3.44 -2.98 -1.32
C ILE A 164 1.98 -3.24 -1.68
N ASP A 165 1.15 -2.20 -1.59
CA ASP A 165 -0.25 -2.30 -1.95
C ASP A 165 -0.44 -2.52 -3.47
N TYR A 166 -1.06 -3.64 -3.80
CA TYR A 166 -1.39 -4.04 -5.17
C TYR A 166 -2.36 -3.05 -5.84
N MET A 167 -3.28 -2.48 -5.07
CA MET A 167 -4.32 -1.59 -5.59
C MET A 167 -3.70 -0.31 -6.17
N HIS A 168 -2.84 0.38 -5.42
CA HIS A 168 -2.19 1.60 -5.87
C HIS A 168 -1.06 1.32 -6.88
N ASN A 169 -0.23 0.31 -6.64
CA ASN A 169 0.95 0.09 -7.48
C ASN A 169 0.60 -0.56 -8.83
N VAL A 170 -0.19 -1.63 -8.82
CA VAL A 170 -0.45 -2.42 -10.02
C VAL A 170 -1.71 -1.96 -10.74
N CYS A 171 -2.83 -1.81 -10.03
CA CYS A 171 -4.09 -1.45 -10.68
C CYS A 171 -4.09 0.02 -11.12
N LEU A 172 -3.89 0.94 -10.17
CA LEU A 172 -3.94 2.38 -10.43
C LEU A 172 -2.63 2.95 -11.00
N GLY A 173 -1.50 2.29 -10.77
CA GLY A 173 -0.20 2.66 -11.34
C GLY A 173 0.00 2.06 -12.72
N VAL A 174 0.47 0.81 -12.78
CA VAL A 174 0.89 0.15 -14.02
C VAL A 174 -0.26 -0.06 -15.00
N THR A 175 -1.35 -0.71 -14.56
CA THR A 175 -2.45 -1.13 -15.44
C THR A 175 -3.18 0.07 -16.03
N ARG A 176 -3.46 1.08 -15.21
CA ARG A 176 -4.01 2.37 -15.68
C ARG A 176 -3.12 3.00 -16.74
N LYS A 177 -1.79 3.06 -16.54
CA LYS A 177 -0.87 3.66 -17.50
C LYS A 177 -0.89 2.92 -18.83
N ILE A 178 -0.80 1.59 -18.81
CA ILE A 178 -0.82 0.73 -20.00
C ILE A 178 -2.12 0.92 -20.79
N ILE A 179 -3.28 0.85 -20.13
CA ILE A 179 -4.57 0.98 -20.81
C ILE A 179 -4.75 2.36 -21.43
N ASN A 180 -4.32 3.43 -20.75
CA ASN A 180 -4.35 4.78 -21.31
C ASN A 180 -3.45 4.89 -22.56
N CYS A 181 -2.27 4.27 -22.56
CA CYS A 181 -1.39 4.23 -23.73
C CYS A 181 -1.97 3.46 -24.92
N TRP A 182 -2.74 2.39 -24.66
CA TRP A 182 -3.37 1.58 -25.70
C TRP A 182 -4.60 2.26 -26.34
N ILE A 183 -5.37 3.01 -25.55
CA ILE A 183 -6.62 3.63 -26.02
C ILE A 183 -6.36 5.03 -26.59
N SER A 184 -5.46 5.79 -25.98
CA SER A 184 -5.26 7.22 -26.24
C SER A 184 -3.79 7.60 -26.37
N GLY A 185 -3.53 8.81 -26.88
CA GLY A 185 -2.18 9.37 -27.01
C GLY A 185 -1.51 9.10 -28.36
N LYS A 186 -0.24 9.50 -28.47
CA LYS A 186 0.57 9.47 -29.71
C LYS A 186 1.41 8.20 -29.86
N TYR A 187 0.99 7.09 -29.26
CA TYR A 187 1.75 5.84 -29.27
C TYR A 187 1.48 5.02 -30.54
N LYS A 188 2.51 4.33 -31.05
CA LYS A 188 2.41 3.48 -32.25
C LYS A 188 1.63 2.17 -31.99
N THR A 189 1.52 1.74 -30.74
CA THR A 189 0.95 0.45 -30.32
C THR A 189 -0.51 0.55 -29.84
N ARG A 190 -1.31 1.41 -30.46
CA ARG A 190 -2.71 1.62 -30.08
C ARG A 190 -3.59 0.47 -30.52
N LEU A 191 -4.62 0.20 -29.72
CA LEU A 191 -5.69 -0.71 -30.09
C LEU A 191 -6.62 -0.02 -31.09
N SER A 192 -7.04 -0.76 -32.11
CA SER A 192 -8.09 -0.35 -33.04
C SER A 192 -9.43 -0.19 -32.31
N PHE A 193 -10.33 0.58 -32.90
CA PHE A 193 -11.70 0.74 -32.37
C PHE A 193 -12.39 -0.61 -32.13
N ARG A 194 -12.24 -1.56 -33.06
CA ARG A 194 -12.79 -2.92 -32.93
C ARG A 194 -12.18 -3.68 -31.74
N GLN A 195 -10.87 -3.58 -31.52
CA GLN A 195 -10.21 -4.21 -30.37
C GLN A 195 -10.67 -3.60 -29.04
N ILE A 196 -10.86 -2.28 -28.98
CA ILE A 196 -11.38 -1.59 -27.79
C ILE A 196 -12.82 -2.00 -27.49
N ALA A 197 -13.66 -2.11 -28.52
CA ALA A 197 -15.04 -2.60 -28.38
C ALA A 197 -15.06 -4.05 -27.87
N ASN A 198 -14.26 -4.94 -28.47
CA ASN A 198 -14.15 -6.34 -28.02
C ASN A 198 -13.65 -6.45 -26.57
N LEU A 199 -12.66 -5.64 -26.18
CA LEU A 199 -12.16 -5.63 -24.80
C LEU A 199 -13.23 -5.14 -23.83
N SER A 200 -13.97 -4.09 -24.19
CA SER A 200 -15.08 -3.58 -23.37
C SER A 200 -16.18 -4.62 -23.19
N GLU A 201 -16.56 -5.33 -24.25
CA GLU A 201 -17.56 -6.40 -24.18
C GLU A 201 -17.10 -7.54 -23.26
N ARG A 202 -15.84 -7.95 -23.36
CA ARG A 202 -15.25 -8.97 -22.48
C ARG A 202 -15.24 -8.54 -21.02
N MET A 203 -14.88 -7.28 -20.74
CA MET A 203 -14.95 -6.73 -19.38
C MET A 203 -16.38 -6.75 -18.83
N LEU A 204 -17.38 -6.45 -19.66
CA LEU A 204 -18.78 -6.53 -19.24
C LEU A 204 -19.22 -7.97 -18.99
N LYS A 205 -18.73 -8.95 -19.77
CA LYS A 205 -19.00 -10.38 -19.53
C LYS A 205 -18.45 -10.87 -18.19
N THR A 206 -17.30 -10.37 -17.75
CA THR A 206 -16.72 -10.76 -16.45
C THR A 206 -17.45 -10.16 -15.25
N LYS A 207 -18.36 -9.19 -15.44
CA LYS A 207 -19.17 -8.57 -14.38
C LYS A 207 -19.87 -9.59 -13.49
N HIS A 208 -20.39 -10.67 -14.09
CA HIS A 208 -21.12 -11.73 -13.39
C HIS A 208 -20.22 -12.66 -12.58
N CYS A 209 -18.91 -12.72 -12.90
CA CYS A 209 -17.94 -13.53 -12.19
C CYS A 209 -17.34 -12.79 -10.97
N ILE A 210 -17.66 -11.51 -10.77
CA ILE A 210 -17.13 -10.72 -9.67
C ILE A 210 -17.98 -10.95 -8.40
N PRO A 211 -17.38 -11.38 -7.28
CA PRO A 211 -18.09 -11.61 -6.01
C PRO A 211 -18.87 -10.38 -5.54
N ILE A 212 -19.95 -10.59 -4.78
CA ILE A 212 -20.84 -9.52 -4.32
C ILE A 212 -20.12 -8.54 -3.38
N GLU A 213 -19.12 -9.01 -2.64
CA GLU A 213 -18.26 -8.26 -1.73
C GLU A 213 -17.45 -7.17 -2.46
N ILE A 214 -17.25 -7.33 -3.77
CA ILE A 214 -16.60 -6.30 -4.59
C ILE A 214 -17.68 -5.33 -5.11
N ASN A 215 -17.79 -4.20 -4.41
CA ASN A 215 -18.77 -3.14 -4.68
C ASN A 215 -18.71 -2.56 -6.11
N ARG A 216 -17.53 -2.50 -6.72
CA ARG A 216 -17.33 -1.88 -8.05
C ARG A 216 -17.10 -2.95 -9.10
N LYS A 217 -18.09 -3.14 -9.96
CA LYS A 217 -18.03 -4.07 -11.10
C LYS A 217 -17.32 -3.43 -12.31
N PRO A 218 -16.71 -4.24 -13.19
CA PRO A 218 -16.15 -3.77 -14.46
C PRO A 218 -17.16 -2.97 -15.29
N ARG A 219 -16.67 -1.92 -15.93
CA ARG A 219 -17.42 -1.04 -16.84
C ARG A 219 -16.75 -1.00 -18.21
N SER A 220 -17.46 -0.46 -19.20
CA SER A 220 -16.93 -0.25 -20.54
C SER A 220 -15.75 0.73 -20.54
N LEU A 221 -14.80 0.57 -21.46
CA LEU A 221 -13.67 1.48 -21.61
C LEU A 221 -14.07 2.91 -22.00
N ASN A 222 -15.32 3.13 -22.42
CA ASN A 222 -15.87 4.48 -22.61
C ASN A 222 -15.87 5.30 -21.31
N GLU A 223 -15.89 4.63 -20.15
CA GLU A 223 -15.84 5.27 -18.83
C GLU A 223 -14.44 5.27 -18.20
N LEU A 224 -13.38 4.98 -18.97
CA LEU A 224 -12.01 4.82 -18.47
C LEU A 224 -11.55 5.95 -17.53
N ALA A 225 -11.92 7.20 -17.84
CA ALA A 225 -11.56 8.36 -17.02
C ALA A 225 -12.10 8.29 -15.57
N ARG A 226 -13.16 7.51 -15.35
CA ARG A 226 -13.84 7.33 -14.06
C ARG A 226 -13.49 6.00 -13.38
N PHE A 227 -12.63 5.18 -13.99
CA PHE A 227 -12.27 3.88 -13.42
C PHE A 227 -11.53 4.03 -12.09
N LYS A 228 -11.84 3.12 -11.17
CA LYS A 228 -11.14 2.86 -9.93
C LYS A 228 -10.39 1.52 -10.02
N ALA A 229 -9.65 1.18 -8.98
CA ALA A 229 -8.69 0.08 -9.02
C ALA A 229 -9.29 -1.28 -9.42
N THR A 230 -10.47 -1.63 -8.89
CA THR A 230 -11.15 -2.91 -9.20
C THR A 230 -11.52 -3.05 -10.67
N GLU A 231 -11.74 -1.94 -11.37
CA GLU A 231 -12.08 -1.95 -12.80
C GLU A 231 -10.83 -2.10 -13.67
N PHE A 232 -9.71 -1.53 -13.23
CA PHE A 232 -8.40 -1.81 -13.84
C PHE A 232 -7.99 -3.28 -13.64
N LEU A 233 -8.30 -3.87 -12.48
CA LEU A 233 -8.13 -5.31 -12.27
C LEU A 233 -8.94 -6.13 -13.28
N GLY A 234 -10.22 -5.79 -13.47
CA GLY A 234 -11.08 -6.44 -14.46
C GLY A 234 -10.56 -6.29 -15.90
N ALA A 235 -10.03 -5.12 -16.25
CA ALA A 235 -9.44 -4.87 -17.57
C ALA A 235 -8.19 -5.72 -17.83
N ARG A 236 -7.34 -5.92 -16.80
CA ARG A 236 -6.19 -6.83 -16.88
C ARG A 236 -6.63 -8.27 -17.13
N ALA A 237 -7.66 -8.75 -16.45
CA ALA A 237 -8.21 -10.09 -16.68
C ALA A 237 -8.77 -10.24 -18.09
N GLY A 238 -9.49 -9.24 -18.60
CA GLY A 238 -10.03 -9.24 -19.96
C GLY A 238 -8.96 -9.26 -21.07
N TYR A 239 -7.80 -8.65 -20.82
CA TYR A 239 -6.67 -8.67 -21.75
C TYR A 239 -5.92 -10.01 -21.78
N HIS A 240 -5.80 -10.72 -20.65
CA HIS A 240 -5.16 -12.04 -20.64
C HIS A 240 -5.91 -13.07 -21.51
N LEU A 241 -7.22 -12.87 -21.72
CA LEU A 241 -8.04 -13.68 -22.64
C LEU A 241 -7.83 -13.34 -24.13
N PHE A 242 -6.93 -12.41 -24.46
CA PHE A 242 -6.60 -11.98 -25.84
C PHE A 242 -5.37 -12.71 -26.41
N LYS A 243 -4.60 -13.39 -25.57
CA LYS A 243 -3.60 -14.39 -25.97
C LYS A 243 -4.24 -15.76 -25.93
#